data_AF-A0A067R569-F1
#
_entry.id   AF-A0A067R569-F1
#
_cell.length_a   1.000
_cell.length_b   1.000
_cell.length_c   1.000
_cell.angle_alpha   90.00
_cell.angle_beta   90.00
_cell.angle_gamma   90.00
#
_symmetry.space_group_name_H-M   'P 1'
#
loop_
_entity.id
_entity.type
_entity.pdbx_description
1 polymer ?
#
loop_
_entity_poly.entity_id
_entity_poly.type
_entity_poly.pdbx_seq_one_letter_code
_entity_poly.pdbx_strand_id
1 'polypeptide(L)'
;MVICPDSEACLNWARTHQNISTVCADVYTMYAKSIGLSTDENNRPLLCDLDDGDVVNLEIVMAVLKGNPLLEHINDVIDRIVEAGIFMQWTNRFIDEAKISTKATLSYPLGDEYLNISIKHMQSAIYLLMFGCALAFLSFFIEIAWHKLISKRRLSHVKTKNTSREQVELFVNYVLHHIKCDTRNTE
;
A
#
# COMPACT_ATOMS: atom_id res chain seq x y z
N MET A 1 -17.52 48.09 9.19
CA MET A 1 -17.80 46.64 9.17
C MET A 1 -19.30 46.47 8.98
N VAL A 2 -19.74 45.87 7.89
CA VAL A 2 -21.17 45.61 7.65
C VAL A 2 -21.47 44.22 8.21
N ILE A 3 -22.52 44.11 9.02
CA ILE A 3 -22.96 42.82 9.56
C ILE A 3 -23.71 42.11 8.44
N CYS A 4 -23.21 40.94 8.04
CA CYS A 4 -23.89 40.07 7.09
C CYS A 4 -25.02 39.33 7.81
N PRO A 5 -26.30 39.50 7.41
CA PRO A 5 -27.41 38.76 8.00
C PRO A 5 -27.36 37.28 7.64
N ASP A 6 -26.79 36.96 6.47
CA ASP A 6 -26.54 35.60 6.01
C ASP A 6 -25.06 35.50 5.60
N SER A 7 -24.31 34.69 6.35
CA SER A 7 -22.88 34.46 6.11
C SER A 7 -22.62 33.74 4.79
N GLU A 8 -23.51 32.83 4.38
CA GLU A 8 -23.36 32.09 3.14
C GLU A 8 -23.63 33.00 1.93
N ALA A 9 -24.70 33.79 1.99
CA ALA A 9 -25.02 34.75 0.94
C ALA A 9 -23.90 35.78 0.74
N CYS A 10 -23.35 36.32 1.83
CA CYS A 10 -22.22 37.25 1.75
C CYS A 10 -20.96 36.61 1.20
N LEU A 11 -20.67 35.36 1.60
CA LEU A 11 -19.49 34.67 1.11
C LEU A 11 -19.62 34.31 -0.37
N ASN A 12 -20.80 33.87 -0.80
CA ASN A 12 -21.10 33.65 -2.21
C ASN A 12 -21.00 34.95 -3.01
N TRP A 13 -21.51 36.06 -2.46
CA TRP A 13 -21.36 37.37 -3.09
C TRP A 13 -19.89 37.75 -3.27
N ALA A 14 -19.07 37.58 -2.22
CA ALA A 14 -17.65 37.86 -2.24
C ALA A 14 -16.92 37.03 -3.30
N ARG A 15 -17.28 35.74 -3.44
CA ARG A 15 -16.75 34.84 -4.50
C ARG A 15 -17.11 35.33 -5.90
N THR A 16 -18.37 35.71 -6.12
CA THR A 16 -18.87 36.05 -7.46
C THR A 16 -18.44 37.44 -7.93
N HIS A 17 -18.48 38.45 -7.04
CA HIS A 17 -18.28 39.85 -7.43
C HIS A 17 -16.89 40.38 -7.10
N GLN A 18 -16.14 39.72 -6.21
CA GLN A 18 -14.76 40.07 -5.83
C GLN A 18 -14.56 41.55 -5.43
N ASN A 19 -15.62 42.19 -4.92
CA ASN A 19 -15.63 43.62 -4.59
C ASN A 19 -15.72 43.88 -3.07
N ILE A 20 -15.74 42.82 -2.27
CA ILE A 20 -15.79 42.88 -0.80
C ILE A 20 -14.82 41.86 -0.21
N SER A 21 -14.37 42.14 1.01
CA SER A 21 -13.68 41.17 1.86
C SER A 21 -14.59 40.77 3.02
N THR A 22 -14.50 39.52 3.44
CA THR A 22 -15.33 38.98 4.52
C THR A 22 -14.44 38.34 5.59
N VAL A 23 -14.86 38.46 6.84
CA VAL A 23 -14.22 37.77 7.97
C VAL A 23 -15.08 36.54 8.28
N CYS A 24 -14.46 35.36 8.27
CA CYS A 24 -15.13 34.09 8.54
C CYS A 24 -14.29 33.27 9.51
N ALA A 25 -14.92 32.34 10.22
CA ALA A 25 -14.21 31.41 11.09
C ALA A 25 -13.32 30.46 10.26
N ASP A 26 -12.11 30.20 10.73
CA ASP A 26 -11.12 29.39 10.02
C ASP A 26 -11.60 27.97 9.76
N VAL A 27 -12.30 27.37 10.73
CA VAL A 27 -12.88 26.03 10.58
C VAL A 27 -13.83 25.98 9.38
N TYR A 28 -14.61 27.04 9.16
CA TYR A 28 -15.52 27.12 8.03
C TYR A 28 -14.77 27.30 6.70
N THR A 29 -13.75 28.16 6.64
CA THR A 29 -12.97 28.38 5.42
C THR A 29 -12.15 27.14 5.05
N MET A 30 -11.58 26.44 6.04
CA MET A 30 -10.88 25.16 5.87
C MET A 30 -11.82 24.08 5.34
N TYR A 31 -13.01 23.95 5.91
CA TYR A 31 -14.02 23.02 5.43
C TYR A 31 -14.47 23.36 4.00
N ALA A 32 -14.79 24.62 3.70
CA ALA A 32 -15.20 25.04 2.37
C ALA A 32 -14.10 24.78 1.31
N LYS A 33 -12.83 24.98 1.67
CA LYS A 33 -11.68 24.61 0.82
C LYS A 33 -11.56 23.11 0.64
N SER A 34 -11.77 22.31 1.70
CA SER A 34 -11.62 20.84 1.62
C SER A 34 -12.66 20.20 0.69
N ILE A 35 -13.85 20.80 0.60
CA ILE A 35 -14.92 20.36 -0.29
C ILE A 35 -14.94 21.09 -1.65
N GLY A 36 -13.92 21.90 -1.95
CA GLY A 36 -13.78 22.54 -3.27
C GLY A 36 -14.74 23.72 -3.55
N LEU A 37 -15.53 24.18 -2.57
CA LEU A 37 -16.40 25.35 -2.71
C LEU A 37 -15.63 26.68 -2.85
N SER A 38 -14.33 26.65 -2.61
CA SER A 38 -13.46 27.83 -2.65
C SER A 38 -12.51 27.82 -3.85
N THR A 39 -12.76 27.00 -4.88
CA THR A 39 -11.92 26.88 -6.07
C THR A 39 -12.73 26.98 -7.37
N ASP A 40 -12.15 27.59 -8.40
CA ASP A 40 -12.71 27.62 -9.76
C ASP A 40 -12.43 26.33 -10.55
N GLU A 41 -12.96 26.22 -11.77
CA GLU A 41 -12.75 25.07 -12.67
C GLU A 41 -11.28 24.83 -13.03
N ASN A 42 -10.43 25.84 -12.91
CA ASN A 42 -8.98 25.77 -13.14
C ASN A 42 -8.19 25.57 -11.84
N ASN A 43 -8.87 25.19 -10.75
CA ASN A 43 -8.30 24.96 -9.44
C ASN A 43 -7.61 26.21 -8.82
N ARG A 44 -8.06 27.41 -9.20
CA ARG A 44 -7.63 28.68 -8.59
C ARG A 44 -8.54 29.01 -7.42
N PRO A 45 -8.00 29.56 -6.31
CA PRO A 45 -8.83 29.95 -5.18
C PRO A 45 -9.77 31.09 -5.56
N LEU A 46 -11.07 30.93 -5.30
CA LEU A 46 -12.09 31.98 -5.47
C LEU A 46 -11.98 33.07 -4.41
N LEU A 47 -11.38 32.73 -3.26
CA LEU A 47 -11.12 33.61 -2.12
C LEU A 47 -9.68 33.40 -1.66
N CYS A 48 -8.96 34.51 -1.45
CA CYS A 48 -7.63 34.49 -0.86
C CYS A 48 -7.73 34.70 0.66
N ASP A 49 -6.82 34.06 1.39
CA ASP A 49 -6.62 34.37 2.81
C ASP A 49 -5.84 35.68 2.95
N LEU A 50 -5.95 36.31 4.12
CA LEU A 50 -5.17 37.49 4.45
C LEU A 50 -3.75 37.06 4.84
N ASP A 51 -2.73 37.63 4.19
CA ASP A 51 -1.32 37.27 4.42
C ASP A 51 -0.84 37.58 5.86
N ASP A 52 -1.41 38.60 6.50
CA ASP A 52 -1.03 39.09 7.84
C ASP A 52 -1.79 38.42 9.01
N GLY A 53 -2.42 37.26 8.78
CA GLY A 53 -2.96 36.41 9.84
C GLY A 53 -4.36 36.77 10.35
N ASP A 54 -4.71 36.21 11.51
CA ASP A 54 -6.07 36.21 12.04
C ASP A 54 -6.54 37.61 12.45
N VAL A 55 -7.67 38.05 11.89
CA VAL A 55 -8.25 39.37 12.18
C VAL A 55 -8.87 39.40 13.58
N VAL A 56 -9.45 38.28 14.03
CA VAL A 56 -10.13 38.14 15.32
C VAL A 56 -9.94 36.73 15.85
N ASN A 57 -9.56 36.62 17.13
CA ASN A 57 -9.60 35.36 17.86
C ASN A 57 -10.96 35.20 18.56
N LEU A 58 -11.66 34.11 18.27
CA LEU A 58 -12.95 33.77 18.88
C LEU A 58 -12.80 32.46 19.65
N GLU A 59 -13.19 32.49 20.92
CA GLU A 59 -13.22 31.29 21.77
C GLU A 59 -14.61 30.66 21.72
N ILE A 60 -14.66 29.37 21.40
CA ILE A 60 -15.89 28.59 21.47
C ILE A 60 -15.99 28.01 22.88
N VAL A 61 -17.01 28.42 23.62
CA VAL A 61 -17.19 28.04 25.03
C VAL A 61 -18.50 27.26 25.24
N MET A 62 -18.47 26.34 26.19
CA MET A 62 -19.69 25.68 26.66
C MET A 62 -20.35 26.51 27.76
N ALA A 63 -21.53 27.05 27.49
CA ALA A 63 -22.28 27.83 28.47
C ALA A 63 -23.13 26.92 29.37
N VAL A 64 -23.05 27.14 30.69
CA VAL A 64 -23.90 26.47 31.68
C VAL A 64 -24.57 27.50 32.59
N LEU A 65 -25.67 27.11 33.23
CA LEU A 65 -26.36 27.96 34.20
C LEU A 65 -25.42 28.32 35.35
N LYS A 66 -25.49 29.58 35.80
CA LYS A 66 -24.71 30.07 36.94
C LYS A 66 -25.02 29.25 38.18
N GLY A 67 -23.97 28.76 38.85
CA GLY A 67 -24.09 27.92 40.05
C GLY A 67 -24.25 26.42 39.77
N ASN A 68 -24.13 25.99 38.51
CA ASN A 68 -24.14 24.57 38.19
C ASN A 68 -22.87 23.89 38.75
N PRO A 69 -23.00 22.87 39.63
CA PRO A 69 -21.85 22.16 40.19
C PRO A 69 -21.03 21.37 39.16
N LEU A 70 -21.59 21.12 37.96
CA LEU A 70 -20.92 20.40 36.89
C LEU A 70 -19.89 21.25 36.13
N LEU A 71 -19.86 22.57 36.33
CA LEU A 71 -18.96 23.46 35.58
C LEU A 71 -17.49 23.06 35.72
N GLU A 72 -17.03 22.81 36.95
CA GLU A 72 -15.64 22.41 37.19
C GLU A 72 -15.31 21.08 36.53
N HIS A 73 -16.25 20.13 36.56
CA HIS A 73 -16.06 18.84 35.93
C HIS A 73 -16.03 18.94 34.40
N ILE A 74 -16.88 19.78 33.81
CA ILE A 74 -16.88 20.04 32.36
C ILE A 74 -15.55 20.66 31.94
N ASN A 75 -15.04 21.64 32.70
CA ASN A 75 -13.76 22.27 32.41
C ASN A 75 -12.60 21.27 32.48
N ASP A 76 -12.50 20.46 33.54
CA ASP A 76 -11.46 19.41 33.68
C ASP A 76 -11.51 18.39 32.52
N VAL A 77 -12.70 18.04 32.04
CA VAL A 77 -12.86 17.18 30.86
C VAL A 77 -12.40 17.88 29.58
N ILE A 78 -12.78 19.14 29.37
CA ILE A 78 -12.37 19.93 28.20
C ILE A 78 -10.85 20.08 28.19
N ASP A 79 -10.23 20.43 29.32
CA ASP A 79 -8.79 20.61 29.46
C ASP A 79 -8.05 19.33 29.07
N ARG A 80 -8.49 18.17 29.59
CA ARG A 80 -7.90 16.87 29.22
C ARG A 80 -8.05 16.54 27.74
N ILE A 81 -9.19 16.86 27.13
CA ILE A 81 -9.42 16.63 25.69
C ILE A 81 -8.50 17.49 24.84
N VAL A 82 -8.31 18.76 25.22
CA VAL A 82 -7.43 19.72 24.53
C VAL A 82 -5.97 19.34 24.72
N GLU A 83 -5.52 19.07 25.94
CA GLU A 83 -4.15 18.67 26.27
C GLU A 83 -3.76 17.34 25.62
N ALA A 84 -4.70 16.39 25.54
CA ALA A 84 -4.48 15.12 24.83
C ALA A 84 -4.45 15.28 23.30
N GLY A 85 -4.75 16.47 22.76
CA GLY A 85 -4.79 16.73 21.32
C GLY A 85 -5.97 16.07 20.59
N ILE A 86 -6.95 15.54 21.33
CA ILE A 86 -8.11 14.83 20.77
C ILE A 86 -8.92 15.76 19.88
N PHE A 87 -9.13 17.01 20.32
CA PHE A 87 -9.86 18.00 19.54
C PHE A 87 -9.19 18.30 18.19
N MET A 88 -7.87 18.50 18.18
CA MET A 88 -7.10 18.74 16.96
C MET A 88 -7.17 17.55 16.01
N GLN A 89 -7.00 16.33 16.54
CA GLN A 89 -7.12 15.11 15.74
C GLN A 89 -8.53 14.94 15.15
N TRP A 90 -9.56 15.20 15.95
CA TRP A 90 -10.95 15.13 15.52
C TRP A 90 -11.26 16.13 14.39
N THR A 91 -10.84 17.38 14.53
CA THR A 91 -11.01 18.42 13.49
C THR A 91 -10.29 18.03 12.21
N ASN A 92 -9.04 17.59 12.29
CA ASN A 92 -8.28 17.15 11.10
C ASN A 92 -8.96 15.97 10.42
N ARG A 93 -9.41 14.98 11.20
CA ARG A 93 -10.11 13.80 10.65
C ARG A 93 -11.42 14.20 9.99
N PHE A 94 -12.17 15.12 10.58
CA PHE A 94 -13.42 15.63 10.01
C PHE A 94 -13.18 16.33 8.66
N ILE A 95 -12.15 17.19 8.57
CA ILE A 95 -11.78 17.89 7.33
C ILE A 95 -11.31 16.88 6.26
N ASP A 96 -10.51 15.90 6.65
CA ASP A 96 -10.03 14.85 5.74
C ASP A 96 -11.18 13.97 5.24
N GLU A 97 -12.09 13.55 6.12
CA GLU A 97 -13.30 12.82 5.75
C GLU A 97 -14.15 13.63 4.76
N ALA A 98 -14.35 14.93 5.01
CA ALA A 98 -15.08 15.82 4.11
C ALA A 98 -14.41 15.98 2.74
N LYS A 99 -13.07 16.04 2.71
CA LYS A 99 -12.28 16.08 1.48
C LYS A 99 -12.42 14.80 0.68
N ILE A 100 -12.35 13.65 1.35
CA ILE A 100 -12.49 12.33 0.72
C ILE A 100 -13.92 12.14 0.22
N SER A 101 -14.92 12.46 1.04
CA SER A 101 -16.33 12.33 0.66
C SER A 101 -16.64 13.20 -0.54
N THR A 102 -16.15 14.44 -0.57
CA THR A 102 -16.43 15.34 -1.70
C THR A 102 -15.70 14.90 -2.96
N LYS A 103 -14.46 14.41 -2.86
CA LYS A 103 -13.80 13.78 -4.02
C LYS A 103 -14.57 12.54 -4.51
N ALA A 104 -15.09 11.73 -3.60
CA ALA A 104 -15.91 10.57 -3.93
C ALA A 104 -17.27 10.96 -4.54
N THR A 105 -17.89 12.07 -4.10
CA THR A 105 -19.18 12.58 -4.61
C THR A 105 -19.01 13.37 -5.91
N LEU A 106 -17.92 14.11 -6.10
CA LEU A 106 -17.58 14.74 -7.37
C LEU A 106 -17.20 13.69 -8.43
N SER A 107 -16.75 12.51 -7.99
CA SER A 107 -16.66 11.31 -8.83
C SER A 107 -18.02 10.65 -9.13
N TYR A 108 -19.14 11.16 -8.62
CA TYR A 108 -20.48 10.56 -8.79
C TYR A 108 -21.35 11.09 -9.97
N PRO A 109 -20.80 11.75 -11.03
CA PRO A 109 -21.35 11.60 -12.37
C PRO A 109 -20.59 10.54 -13.17
N LEU A 110 -19.72 9.72 -12.56
CA LEU A 110 -19.07 8.57 -13.21
C LEU A 110 -19.89 7.29 -13.04
N GLY A 111 -21.22 7.38 -13.17
CA GLY A 111 -22.07 6.20 -13.39
C GLY A 111 -21.74 5.46 -14.69
N ASP A 112 -20.79 5.96 -15.48
CA ASP A 112 -20.35 5.39 -16.76
C ASP A 112 -18.84 5.12 -16.84
N GLU A 113 -18.06 5.47 -15.81
CA GLU A 113 -16.64 5.11 -15.74
C GLU A 113 -16.40 4.26 -14.49
N TYR A 114 -16.62 2.96 -14.68
CA TYR A 114 -15.79 1.92 -14.09
C TYR A 114 -14.41 2.50 -13.82
N LEU A 115 -14.04 2.66 -12.54
CA LEU A 115 -12.70 3.06 -12.10
C LEU A 115 -11.73 2.11 -12.80
N ASN A 116 -11.24 2.53 -13.96
CA ASN A 116 -10.36 1.75 -14.79
C ASN A 116 -9.01 1.87 -14.11
N ILE A 117 -8.84 1.12 -13.01
CA ILE A 117 -7.56 0.48 -12.71
C ILE A 117 -7.29 -0.38 -13.94
N SER A 118 -6.82 0.31 -14.99
CA SER A 118 -6.54 -0.28 -16.26
C SER A 118 -5.32 -1.15 -16.03
N ILE A 119 -5.34 -2.35 -16.60
CA ILE A 119 -4.25 -3.33 -16.54
C ILE A 119 -2.88 -2.69 -16.84
N LYS A 120 -2.86 -1.55 -17.57
CA LYS A 120 -1.68 -0.71 -17.81
C LYS A 120 -0.94 -0.25 -16.55
N HIS A 121 -1.64 0.10 -15.46
CA HIS A 121 -0.98 0.58 -14.23
C HIS A 121 -0.39 -0.56 -13.39
N MET A 122 -0.94 -1.77 -13.48
CA MET A 122 -0.43 -2.98 -12.81
C MET A 122 0.51 -3.81 -13.70
N GLN A 123 0.78 -3.34 -14.91
CA GLN A 123 1.55 -4.06 -15.93
C GLN A 123 2.97 -4.41 -15.44
N SER A 124 3.61 -3.50 -14.69
CA SER A 124 4.94 -3.75 -14.10
C SER A 124 4.93 -4.91 -13.10
N ALA A 125 3.92 -4.97 -12.21
CA ALA A 125 3.78 -6.05 -11.23
C ALA A 125 3.51 -7.40 -11.91
N ILE A 126 2.70 -7.41 -12.98
CA ILE A 126 2.39 -8.62 -13.77
C ILE A 126 3.63 -9.13 -14.49
N TYR A 127 4.44 -8.25 -15.10
CA TYR A 127 5.70 -8.66 -15.73
C TYR A 127 6.71 -9.21 -14.71
N LEU A 128 6.80 -8.59 -13.53
CA LEU A 128 7.68 -9.08 -12.46
C LEU A 128 7.25 -10.48 -11.98
N LEU A 129 5.94 -10.71 -11.83
CA LEU A 129 5.39 -12.01 -11.47
C LEU A 129 5.67 -13.07 -12.55
N MET A 130 5.41 -12.75 -13.82
CA MET A 130 5.68 -13.65 -14.95
C MET A 130 7.16 -14.00 -15.07
N PHE A 131 8.03 -13.01 -14.86
CA PHE A 131 9.49 -13.22 -14.84
C PHE A 131 9.90 -14.14 -13.69
N GLY A 132 9.36 -13.92 -12.49
CA GLY A 132 9.59 -14.78 -11.33
C GLY A 132 9.14 -16.23 -11.58
N CYS A 133 7.95 -16.42 -12.16
CA CYS A 133 7.47 -17.75 -12.53
C CYS A 133 8.37 -18.42 -13.57
N ALA A 134 8.79 -17.70 -14.61
CA ALA A 134 9.70 -18.23 -15.64
C ALA A 134 11.04 -18.70 -15.04
N LEU A 135 11.62 -17.91 -14.13
CA LEU A 135 12.85 -18.28 -13.42
C LEU A 135 12.66 -19.53 -12.56
N ALA A 136 11.54 -19.65 -11.84
CA ALA A 136 11.23 -20.82 -11.03
C ALA A 136 11.05 -22.09 -11.88
N PHE A 137 10.39 -21.98 -13.04
CA PHE A 137 10.29 -23.09 -13.99
C PHE A 137 11.67 -23.49 -14.51
N LEU A 138 12.50 -22.52 -14.91
CA LEU A 138 13.85 -22.80 -15.39
C LEU A 138 14.72 -23.47 -14.33
N SER A 139 14.67 -23.00 -13.08
CA SER A 139 15.42 -23.62 -11.99
C SER A 139 14.99 -25.07 -11.76
N PHE A 140 13.68 -25.35 -11.82
CA PHE A 140 13.16 -26.71 -11.67
C PHE A 140 13.62 -27.64 -12.79
N PHE A 141 13.59 -27.18 -14.06
CA PHE A 141 14.10 -27.98 -15.18
C PHE A 141 15.61 -28.19 -15.11
N ILE A 142 16.37 -27.17 -14.70
CA ILE A 142 17.82 -27.28 -14.48
C ILE A 142 18.09 -28.32 -13.38
N GLU A 143 17.36 -28.28 -12.27
CA GLU A 143 17.51 -29.24 -11.18
C GLU A 143 17.19 -30.67 -11.63
N ILE A 144 16.09 -30.87 -12.36
CA ILE A 144 15.73 -32.19 -12.92
C ILE A 144 16.79 -32.68 -13.90
N ALA A 145 17.25 -31.82 -14.82
CA ALA A 145 18.27 -32.18 -15.79
C ALA A 145 19.59 -32.54 -15.09
N TRP A 146 20.00 -31.75 -14.11
CA TRP A 146 21.19 -32.00 -13.30
C TRP A 146 21.09 -33.32 -12.52
N HIS A 147 19.95 -33.58 -11.87
CA HIS A 147 19.73 -34.82 -11.13
C HIS A 147 19.70 -36.03 -12.06
N LYS A 148 19.06 -35.93 -13.23
CA LYS A 148 19.06 -37.00 -14.25
C LYS A 148 20.45 -37.25 -14.82
N LEU A 149 21.24 -36.21 -15.10
CA LEU A 149 22.60 -36.33 -15.62
C LEU A 149 23.55 -36.95 -14.58
N ILE A 150 23.46 -36.52 -13.31
CA ILE A 150 24.25 -37.11 -12.22
C ILE A 150 23.84 -38.56 -11.98
N SER A 151 22.54 -38.86 -11.92
CA SER A 151 22.05 -40.23 -11.75
C SER A 151 22.52 -41.14 -12.89
N LYS A 152 22.43 -40.67 -14.15
CA LYS A 152 22.91 -41.42 -15.32
C LYS A 152 24.43 -41.61 -15.30
N ARG A 153 25.21 -40.60 -14.88
CA ARG A 153 26.67 -40.74 -14.69
C ARG A 153 27.01 -41.72 -13.57
N ARG A 154 26.29 -41.71 -12.45
CA ARG A 154 26.46 -42.68 -11.36
C ARG A 154 26.13 -44.10 -11.81
N LEU A 155 25.02 -44.31 -12.51
CA LEU A 155 24.63 -45.61 -13.07
C LEU A 155 25.65 -46.11 -14.11
N SER A 156 26.15 -45.23 -14.98
CA SER A 156 27.20 -45.60 -15.94
C SER A 156 28.51 -45.99 -15.23
N HIS A 157 28.94 -45.23 -14.22
CA HIS A 157 30.16 -45.53 -13.48
C HIS A 157 30.03 -46.82 -12.64
N VAL A 158 28.85 -47.06 -12.05
CA VAL A 158 28.54 -48.32 -11.34
C VAL A 158 28.53 -49.50 -12.31
N LYS A 159 27.92 -49.35 -13.50
CA LYS A 159 27.90 -50.42 -14.51
C LYS A 159 29.29 -50.78 -15.00
N THR A 160 30.14 -49.79 -15.32
CA THR A 160 31.54 -50.04 -15.71
C THR A 160 32.36 -50.70 -14.61
N LYS A 161 32.11 -50.34 -13.33
CA LYS A 161 32.78 -50.97 -12.18
C LYS A 161 32.32 -52.42 -11.94
N ASN A 162 31.03 -52.72 -12.14
CA ASN A 162 30.53 -54.10 -12.03
C ASN A 162 31.02 -54.98 -13.17
N THR A 163 31.02 -54.50 -14.42
CA THR A 163 31.51 -55.27 -15.57
C THR A 163 33.01 -55.57 -15.46
N SER A 164 33.82 -54.64 -14.96
CA SER A 164 35.25 -54.92 -14.71
C SER A 164 35.47 -55.94 -13.60
N ARG A 165 34.63 -55.96 -12.56
CA ARG A 165 34.69 -56.97 -11.48
C ARG A 165 34.30 -58.37 -11.96
N GLU A 166 33.24 -58.48 -12.75
CA GLU A 166 32.82 -59.77 -13.36
C GLU A 166 33.89 -60.35 -14.28
N GLN A 167 34.57 -59.50 -15.09
CA GLN A 167 35.67 -59.95 -15.95
C GLN A 167 36.87 -60.48 -15.16
N VAL A 168 37.21 -59.84 -14.03
CA VAL A 168 38.29 -60.33 -13.15
C VAL A 168 37.92 -61.65 -12.49
N GLU A 169 36.68 -61.82 -12.03
CA GLU A 169 36.24 -63.10 -11.43
C GLU A 169 36.21 -64.26 -12.44
N LEU A 170 35.79 -64.00 -13.68
CA LEU A 170 35.86 -65.00 -14.76
C LEU A 170 37.31 -65.39 -15.09
N PHE A 171 38.23 -64.43 -15.14
CA PHE A 171 39.64 -64.72 -15.39
C PHE A 171 40.28 -65.53 -14.26
N VAL A 172 40.01 -65.18 -12.99
CA VAL A 172 40.52 -65.93 -11.83
C VAL A 172 39.98 -67.36 -11.83
N ASN A 173 38.68 -67.56 -12.10
CA ASN A 173 38.10 -68.90 -12.19
C ASN A 173 38.67 -69.74 -13.34
N TYR A 174 38.92 -69.13 -14.51
CA TYR A 174 39.56 -69.80 -15.63
C TYR A 174 40.99 -70.25 -15.29
N VAL A 175 41.80 -69.38 -14.70
CA VAL A 175 43.17 -69.71 -14.29
C VAL A 175 43.18 -70.82 -13.22
N LEU A 176 42.30 -70.73 -12.21
CA LEU A 176 42.18 -71.77 -11.19
C LEU A 176 41.75 -73.13 -11.79
N HIS A 177 40.83 -73.13 -12.76
CA HIS A 177 40.44 -74.35 -13.46
C HIS A 177 41.61 -74.95 -14.25
N HIS A 178 42.40 -74.13 -14.94
CA HIS A 178 43.53 -74.59 -15.74
C HIS A 178 44.67 -75.16 -14.87
N ILE A 179 44.97 -74.51 -13.73
CA ILE A 179 45.94 -75.02 -12.75
C ILE A 179 45.46 -76.38 -12.20
N LYS A 180 44.17 -76.51 -11.90
CA LYS A 180 43.59 -77.75 -11.34
C LYS A 180 43.60 -78.92 -12.33
N CYS A 181 43.54 -78.66 -13.63
CA CYS A 181 43.68 -79.68 -14.68
C CYS A 181 45.13 -80.12 -14.89
N ASP A 182 46.10 -79.21 -14.77
CA ASP A 182 47.52 -79.54 -14.96
C ASP A 182 48.06 -80.42 -13.82
N THR A 183 47.62 -80.17 -12.58
CA THR A 183 47.94 -81.02 -11.41
C THR A 183 47.31 -82.41 -11.45
N ARG A 184 46.37 -82.69 -12.37
CA ARG A 184 45.67 -83.99 -12.45
C ARG A 184 46.24 -84.92 -13.54
N ASN A 185 47.18 -84.43 -14.36
CA ASN A 185 47.86 -85.21 -15.40
C ASN A 185 49.32 -85.57 -15.00
N THR A 186 49.70 -85.34 -13.74
CA THR A 186 51.02 -85.64 -13.20
C THR A 186 51.00 -86.73 -12.11
N GLU A 187 49.88 -87.47 -11.99
CA GLU A 187 49.78 -88.72 -11.22
C GLU A 187 49.38 -89.90 -12.13
#